data_AF-A0A4Q5M1C2-F1
#
_entry.id   AF-A0A4Q5M1C2-F1
#
_cell.length_a   1.000
_cell.length_b   1.000
_cell.length_c   1.000
_cell.angle_alpha   90.00
_cell.angle_beta   90.00
_cell.angle_gamma   90.00
#
_symmetry.space_group_name_H-M   'P 1'
#
loop_
_entity.id
_entity.type
_entity.pdbx_description
1 polymer ?
#
loop_
_entity_poly.entity_id
_entity_poly.type
_entity_poly.pdbx_seq_one_letter_code
_entity_poly.pdbx_strand_id
1 'polypeptide(L)'
;MRTSEQRLDFYKELFYKEVDRRKDFNNAIIIPITLLTGVFSIIFYLISAYKFSYWGVLSYGFVILLAASSLIFIICAFHTIRFYSNIDAGFQTIELPRPNEIEDYRKSLLNYHKKASEVEEVFNDWLIEQYIMSTTNYQVNNDLKANHFFQFKKYFFYGLIALFLCGILFIQNLIANRSENEEKQKFYINLKIESSLNKIDTTILADDDSLTLLLK
;
A
#
# COMPACT_ATOMS: atom_id res chain seq x y z
N MET A 1 22.82 30.63 -33.18
CA MET A 1 22.20 29.29 -33.21
C MET A 1 23.15 28.31 -32.52
N ARG A 2 22.64 27.33 -31.76
CA ARG A 2 23.50 26.26 -31.20
C ARG A 2 24.06 25.40 -32.34
N THR A 3 25.30 24.92 -32.20
CA THR A 3 25.88 23.97 -33.17
C THR A 3 25.17 22.61 -33.09
N SER A 4 25.31 21.77 -34.12
CA SER A 4 24.73 20.41 -34.10
C SER A 4 25.27 19.60 -32.89
N GLU A 5 26.56 19.71 -32.60
CA GLU A 5 27.20 19.10 -31.43
C GLU A 5 26.58 19.57 -30.09
N GLN A 6 26.37 20.88 -29.92
CA GLN A 6 25.73 21.43 -28.72
C GLN A 6 24.27 20.98 -28.57
N ARG A 7 23.56 20.78 -29.67
CA ARG A 7 22.19 20.24 -29.65
C ARG A 7 22.22 18.76 -29.26
N LEU A 8 23.14 17.99 -29.83
CA LEU A 8 23.32 16.57 -29.52
C LEU A 8 23.61 16.35 -28.04
N ASP A 9 24.53 17.11 -27.47
CA ASP A 9 24.87 17.03 -26.04
C ASP A 9 23.65 17.33 -25.16
N PHE A 10 22.88 18.37 -25.51
CA PHE A 10 21.66 18.73 -24.77
C PHE A 10 20.62 17.60 -24.78
N TYR A 11 20.34 17.00 -25.93
CA TYR A 11 19.34 15.92 -26.02
C TYR A 11 19.82 14.61 -25.42
N LYS A 12 21.13 14.32 -25.51
CA LYS A 12 21.76 13.20 -24.81
C LYS A 12 21.64 13.35 -23.29
N GLU A 13 21.90 14.54 -22.76
CA GLU A 13 21.74 14.82 -21.32
C GLU A 13 20.28 14.67 -20.89
N LEU A 14 19.34 15.20 -21.67
CA LEU A 14 17.92 15.07 -21.39
C LEU A 14 17.46 13.60 -21.37
N PHE A 15 17.92 12.81 -22.35
CA PHE A 15 17.66 11.38 -22.40
C PHE A 15 18.15 10.66 -21.14
N TYR A 16 19.39 10.90 -20.71
CA TYR A 16 19.92 10.25 -19.51
C TYR A 16 19.17 10.64 -18.24
N LYS A 17 18.76 11.92 -18.10
CA LYS A 17 17.92 12.35 -16.99
C LYS A 17 16.57 11.59 -16.93
N GLU A 18 15.98 11.31 -18.09
CA GLU A 18 14.73 10.54 -18.15
C GLU A 18 14.93 9.04 -17.85
N VAL A 19 16.07 8.48 -18.24
CA VAL A 19 16.47 7.11 -17.85
C VAL A 19 16.67 7.01 -16.34
N ASP A 20 17.35 8.00 -15.73
CA ASP A 20 17.54 8.06 -14.28
C ASP A 20 16.19 8.21 -13.55
N ARG A 21 15.32 9.11 -14.02
CA ARG A 21 13.95 9.26 -13.49
C ARG A 21 13.15 7.96 -13.54
N ARG A 22 13.27 7.19 -14.64
CA ARG A 22 12.64 5.85 -14.76
C ARG A 22 13.18 4.87 -13.73
N LYS A 23 14.50 4.88 -13.49
CA LYS A 23 15.15 4.03 -12.49
C LYS A 23 14.66 4.36 -11.08
N ASP A 24 14.54 5.64 -10.75
CA ASP A 24 14.03 6.09 -9.46
C ASP A 24 12.60 5.61 -9.22
N PHE A 25 11.71 5.69 -10.21
CA PHE A 25 10.36 5.14 -10.10
C PHE A 25 10.35 3.62 -9.92
N ASN A 26 11.19 2.89 -10.66
CA ASN A 26 11.29 1.44 -10.52
C ASN A 26 11.78 1.04 -9.12
N ASN A 27 12.72 1.79 -8.54
CA ASN A 27 13.20 1.57 -7.18
C ASN A 27 12.14 1.93 -6.13
N ALA A 28 11.29 2.92 -6.40
CA ALA A 28 10.25 3.37 -5.48
C ALA A 28 9.09 2.38 -5.32
N ILE A 29 8.95 1.36 -6.18
CA ILE A 29 7.84 0.39 -6.14
C ILE A 29 7.72 -0.35 -4.80
N ILE A 30 8.85 -0.59 -4.13
CA ILE A 30 8.87 -1.32 -2.87
C ILE A 30 8.13 -0.55 -1.76
N ILE A 31 8.06 0.78 -1.87
CA ILE A 31 7.44 1.64 -0.87
C ILE A 31 5.91 1.41 -0.84
N PRO A 32 5.14 1.59 -1.95
CA PRO A 32 3.71 1.27 -1.95
C PRO A 32 3.37 -0.14 -1.50
N ILE A 33 4.14 -1.13 -1.95
CA ILE A 33 3.89 -2.54 -1.62
C ILE A 33 4.03 -2.76 -0.11
N THR A 34 5.15 -2.31 0.47
CA THR A 34 5.41 -2.46 1.92
C THR A 34 4.35 -1.75 2.76
N LEU A 35 3.97 -0.54 2.37
CA LEU A 35 2.92 0.23 3.05
C LEU A 35 1.56 -0.47 3.01
N LEU A 36 1.16 -0.99 1.84
CA LEU A 36 -0.09 -1.74 1.70
C LEU A 36 -0.07 -3.04 2.51
N THR A 37 1.04 -3.79 2.50
CA THR A 37 1.18 -5.00 3.31
C THR A 37 0.97 -4.70 4.79
N GLY A 38 1.63 -3.66 5.31
CA GLY A 38 1.48 -3.27 6.72
C GLY A 38 0.05 -2.88 7.08
N VAL A 39 -0.61 -2.10 6.20
CA VAL A 39 -2.02 -1.73 6.39
C VAL A 39 -2.95 -2.95 6.36
N PHE A 40 -2.76 -3.88 5.42
CA PHE A 40 -3.57 -5.09 5.36
C PHE A 40 -3.38 -5.97 6.60
N SER A 41 -2.17 -6.05 7.15
CA SER A 41 -1.91 -6.72 8.43
C SER A 41 -2.67 -6.05 9.58
N ILE A 42 -2.71 -4.72 9.63
CA ILE A 42 -3.47 -3.98 10.65
C ILE A 42 -4.97 -4.25 10.49
N ILE A 43 -5.52 -4.14 9.28
CA ILE A 43 -6.93 -4.42 8.99
C ILE A 43 -7.29 -5.86 9.39
N PHE A 44 -6.44 -6.82 9.01
CA PHE A 44 -6.62 -8.22 9.39
C PHE A 44 -6.68 -8.40 10.91
N TYR A 45 -5.73 -7.79 11.64
CA TYR A 45 -5.73 -7.82 13.10
C TYR A 45 -7.01 -7.21 13.70
N LEU A 46 -7.42 -6.03 13.22
CA LEU A 46 -8.64 -5.37 13.70
C LEU A 46 -9.87 -6.28 13.51
N ILE A 47 -10.00 -6.93 12.36
CA ILE A 47 -11.09 -7.89 12.09
C ILE A 47 -11.04 -9.08 13.04
N SER A 48 -9.86 -9.71 13.20
CA SER A 48 -9.73 -10.92 14.01
C SER A 48 -9.90 -10.66 15.51
N ALA A 49 -9.51 -9.48 15.98
CA ALA A 49 -9.55 -9.15 17.40
C ALA A 49 -10.85 -8.44 17.85
N TYR A 50 -11.64 -7.90 16.91
CA TYR A 50 -12.87 -7.19 17.27
C TYR A 50 -13.94 -8.17 17.80
N LYS A 51 -14.49 -7.87 18.97
CA LYS A 51 -15.51 -8.72 19.60
C LYS A 51 -16.90 -8.16 19.30
N PHE A 52 -17.66 -8.90 18.50
CA PHE A 52 -19.07 -8.62 18.22
C PHE A 52 -19.95 -9.22 19.33
N SER A 53 -19.97 -8.61 20.51
CA SER A 53 -20.87 -9.05 21.60
C SER A 53 -22.33 -8.67 21.32
N TYR A 54 -22.56 -7.46 20.79
CA TYR A 54 -23.87 -6.97 20.35
C TYR A 54 -23.74 -6.08 19.10
N TRP A 55 -24.71 -6.16 18.20
CA TRP A 55 -24.82 -5.29 17.03
C TRP A 55 -25.40 -3.93 17.43
N GLY A 56 -24.59 -3.14 18.14
CA GLY A 56 -24.89 -1.77 18.50
C GLY A 56 -24.29 -0.75 17.53
N VAL A 57 -24.57 0.54 17.77
CA VAL A 57 -24.07 1.68 16.97
C VAL A 57 -22.56 1.63 16.77
N LEU A 58 -21.79 1.25 17.79
CA LEU A 58 -20.33 1.11 17.71
C LEU A 58 -19.91 0.02 16.70
N SER A 59 -20.56 -1.14 16.72
CA SER A 59 -20.27 -2.24 15.81
C SER A 59 -20.61 -1.89 14.36
N TYR A 60 -21.74 -1.22 14.12
CA TYR A 60 -22.08 -0.72 12.78
C TYR A 60 -21.09 0.35 12.30
N GLY A 61 -20.75 1.32 13.15
CA GLY A 61 -19.76 2.35 12.84
C GLY A 61 -18.39 1.76 12.51
N PHE A 62 -17.94 0.76 13.29
CA PHE A 62 -16.69 0.05 13.05
C PHE A 62 -16.70 -0.64 11.68
N VAL A 63 -17.75 -1.41 11.38
CA VAL A 63 -17.86 -2.13 10.10
C VAL A 63 -17.91 -1.17 8.92
N ILE A 64 -18.65 -0.06 9.01
CA ILE A 64 -18.76 0.94 7.94
C ILE A 64 -17.39 1.60 7.68
N LEU A 65 -16.71 2.06 8.73
CA LEU A 65 -15.39 2.69 8.60
C LEU A 65 -14.33 1.69 8.12
N LEU A 66 -14.39 0.45 8.59
CA LEU A 66 -13.49 -0.61 8.15
C LEU A 66 -13.69 -0.93 6.67
N ALA A 67 -14.95 -1.07 6.22
CA ALA A 67 -15.27 -1.30 4.82
C ALA A 67 -14.84 -0.12 3.94
N ALA A 68 -15.10 1.12 4.36
CA ALA A 68 -14.66 2.32 3.67
C ALA A 68 -13.13 2.40 3.56
N SER A 69 -12.41 2.17 4.66
CA SER A 69 -10.93 2.15 4.65
C SER A 69 -10.38 1.06 3.73
N SER A 70 -10.94 -0.15 3.80
CA SER A 70 -10.55 -1.29 2.95
C SER A 70 -10.76 -0.97 1.46
N LEU A 71 -11.88 -0.35 1.09
CA LEU A 71 -12.15 0.07 -0.28
C LEU A 71 -11.12 1.11 -0.77
N ILE A 72 -10.77 2.08 0.08
CA ILE A 72 -9.74 3.08 -0.24
C ILE A 72 -8.37 2.42 -0.45
N PHE A 73 -8.00 1.43 0.37
CA PHE A 73 -6.73 0.71 0.19
C PHE A 73 -6.74 -0.22 -1.03
N ILE A 74 -7.90 -0.73 -1.45
CA ILE A 74 -8.05 -1.41 -2.75
C ILE A 74 -7.79 -0.43 -3.90
N ILE A 75 -8.30 0.80 -3.83
CA ILE A 75 -8.00 1.87 -4.81
C ILE A 75 -6.49 2.19 -4.83
N CYS A 76 -5.84 2.19 -3.66
CA CYS A 76 -4.39 2.36 -3.56
C CYS A 76 -3.64 1.20 -4.24
N ALA A 77 -4.08 -0.04 -4.04
CA ALA A 77 -3.51 -1.21 -4.71
C ALA A 77 -3.68 -1.13 -6.22
N PHE A 78 -4.85 -0.69 -6.71
CA PHE A 78 -5.08 -0.44 -8.14
C PHE A 78 -4.08 0.57 -8.71
N HIS A 79 -3.87 1.72 -8.05
CA HIS A 79 -2.88 2.69 -8.49
C HIS A 79 -1.44 2.18 -8.40
N THR A 80 -1.13 1.32 -7.43
CA THR A 80 0.19 0.68 -7.31
C THR A 80 0.46 -0.27 -8.48
N ILE A 81 -0.53 -1.08 -8.86
CA ILE A 81 -0.42 -1.99 -10.02
C ILE A 81 -0.22 -1.16 -11.30
N ARG A 82 -1.00 -0.09 -11.49
CA ARG A 82 -0.89 0.81 -12.65
C ARG A 82 0.46 1.53 -12.71
N PHE A 83 0.96 2.00 -11.56
CA PHE A 83 2.29 2.59 -11.42
C PHE A 83 3.40 1.65 -11.91
N TYR A 84 3.27 0.35 -11.67
CA TYR A 84 4.30 -0.63 -12.05
C TYR A 84 4.15 -1.17 -13.47
N SER A 85 2.92 -1.55 -13.83
CA SER A 85 2.65 -2.43 -14.97
C SER A 85 2.79 -1.76 -16.34
N ASN A 86 3.06 -0.46 -16.41
CA ASN A 86 3.12 0.32 -17.66
C ASN A 86 1.87 0.11 -18.56
N ILE A 87 0.73 -0.33 -18.02
CA ILE A 87 -0.46 -0.65 -18.81
C ILE A 87 -0.96 0.57 -19.59
N ASP A 88 -0.83 1.76 -19.00
CA ASP A 88 -1.26 3.03 -19.63
C ASP A 88 -0.28 3.56 -20.69
N ALA A 89 0.95 3.08 -20.69
CA ALA A 89 2.02 3.52 -21.57
C ALA A 89 2.10 2.75 -22.90
N GLY A 90 1.41 1.61 -23.00
CA GLY A 90 1.59 0.67 -24.11
C GLY A 90 2.89 -0.13 -24.00
N PHE A 91 2.91 -1.36 -24.51
CA PHE A 91 4.04 -2.29 -24.36
C PHE A 91 5.28 -1.94 -25.20
N GLN A 92 5.29 -0.81 -25.91
CA GLN A 92 6.39 -0.45 -26.80
C GLN A 92 7.21 0.69 -26.20
N THR A 93 8.34 0.34 -25.60
CA THR A 93 9.38 1.32 -25.30
C THR A 93 10.22 1.56 -26.55
N ILE A 94 10.18 2.79 -27.07
CA ILE A 94 11.14 3.22 -28.09
C ILE A 94 12.49 3.38 -27.39
N GLU A 95 13.40 2.45 -27.68
CA GLU A 95 14.78 2.50 -27.20
C GLU A 95 15.70 3.04 -28.29
N LEU A 96 16.86 3.53 -27.89
CA LEU A 96 17.88 3.94 -28.84
C LEU A 96 18.32 2.73 -29.68
N PRO A 97 18.65 2.95 -30.98
CA PRO A 97 19.25 1.91 -31.81
C PRO A 97 20.52 1.35 -31.16
N ARG A 98 20.82 0.09 -31.46
CA ARG A 98 21.99 -0.57 -30.92
C ARG A 98 23.28 0.09 -31.42
N PRO A 99 24.39 0.03 -30.67
CA PRO A 99 25.65 0.64 -31.09
C PRO A 99 26.12 0.23 -32.49
N ASN A 100 25.89 -1.03 -32.90
CA ASN A 100 26.22 -1.49 -34.24
C ASN A 100 25.32 -0.86 -35.31
N GLU A 101 24.02 -0.70 -35.06
CA GLU A 101 23.08 -0.06 -35.99
C GLU A 101 23.41 1.42 -36.19
N ILE A 102 23.79 2.11 -35.11
CA ILE A 102 24.27 3.50 -35.15
C ILE A 102 25.52 3.62 -36.03
N GLU A 103 26.51 2.74 -35.81
CA GLU A 103 27.76 2.78 -36.56
C GLU A 103 27.58 2.36 -38.03
N ASP A 104 26.72 1.38 -38.30
CA ASP A 104 26.39 0.94 -39.66
C ASP A 104 25.70 2.07 -40.44
N TYR A 105 24.81 2.83 -39.81
CA TYR A 105 24.21 4.02 -40.40
C TYR A 105 25.26 5.08 -40.73
N ARG A 106 26.16 5.40 -39.78
CA ARG A 106 27.27 6.34 -40.02
C ARG A 106 28.17 5.92 -41.19
N LYS A 107 28.53 4.64 -41.26
CA LYS A 107 29.29 4.07 -42.39
C LYS A 107 28.54 4.16 -43.71
N SER A 108 27.22 3.98 -43.70
CA SER A 108 26.39 4.13 -44.91
C SER A 108 26.41 5.57 -45.45
N LEU A 109 26.44 6.57 -44.56
CA LEU A 109 26.56 7.98 -44.94
C LEU A 109 27.94 8.30 -45.52
N LEU A 110 29.02 7.73 -44.97
CA LEU A 110 30.37 7.87 -45.52
C LEU A 110 30.48 7.35 -46.97
N ASN A 111 29.69 6.33 -47.34
CA ASN A 111 29.67 5.80 -48.69
C ASN A 111 28.86 6.69 -49.67
N TYR A 112 27.92 7.48 -49.15
CA TYR A 112 27.00 8.29 -49.97
C TYR A 112 27.49 9.74 -50.16
N HIS A 113 28.11 10.33 -49.14
CA HIS A 113 28.56 11.72 -49.15
C HIS A 113 30.04 11.84 -49.49
N LYS A 114 30.42 12.92 -50.20
CA LYS A 114 31.81 13.16 -50.63
C LYS A 114 32.67 13.87 -49.57
N LYS A 115 32.05 14.52 -48.59
CA LYS A 115 32.73 15.29 -47.55
C LYS A 115 32.39 14.74 -46.17
N ALA A 116 33.41 14.53 -45.34
CA ALA A 116 33.25 14.08 -43.97
C ALA A 116 32.40 15.06 -43.12
N SER A 117 32.50 16.37 -43.36
CA SER A 117 31.71 17.35 -42.62
C SER A 117 30.20 17.23 -42.85
N GLU A 118 29.79 16.88 -44.08
CA GLU A 118 28.37 16.67 -44.43
C GLU A 118 27.84 15.39 -43.78
N VAL A 119 28.69 14.35 -43.67
CA VAL A 119 28.35 13.09 -42.98
C VAL A 119 28.09 13.33 -41.50
N GLU A 120 29.00 14.01 -40.80
CA GLU A 120 28.87 14.24 -39.36
C GLU A 120 27.68 15.13 -39.03
N GLU A 121 27.34 16.11 -39.88
CA GLU A 121 26.14 16.94 -39.71
C GLU A 121 24.86 16.11 -39.79
N VAL A 122 24.71 15.32 -40.87
CA VAL A 122 23.53 14.45 -41.08
C VAL A 122 23.42 13.37 -40.00
N PHE A 123 24.56 12.77 -39.62
CA PHE A 123 24.61 11.76 -38.58
C PHE A 123 24.19 12.32 -37.21
N ASN A 124 24.68 13.51 -36.86
CA ASN A 124 24.32 14.17 -35.59
C ASN A 124 22.84 14.56 -35.56
N ASP A 125 22.27 15.07 -36.65
CA ASP A 125 20.85 15.38 -36.72
C ASP A 125 19.99 14.11 -36.59
N TRP A 126 20.37 13.01 -37.24
CA TRP A 126 19.69 11.73 -37.05
C TRP A 126 19.79 11.22 -35.60
N LEU A 127 20.96 11.31 -34.97
CA LEU A 127 21.13 10.94 -33.56
C LEU A 127 20.24 11.79 -32.65
N ILE A 128 20.18 13.10 -32.89
CA ILE A 128 19.29 14.02 -32.17
C ILE A 128 17.84 13.54 -32.27
N GLU A 129 17.37 13.14 -33.45
CA GLU A 129 16.03 12.59 -33.63
C GLU A 129 15.80 11.31 -32.82
N GLN A 130 16.77 10.38 -32.83
CA GLN A 130 16.69 9.15 -32.01
C GLN A 130 16.59 9.46 -30.51
N TYR A 131 17.37 10.43 -30.02
CA TYR A 131 17.29 10.89 -28.64
C TYR A 131 15.95 11.55 -28.33
N ILE A 132 15.43 12.40 -29.22
CA ILE A 132 14.12 13.06 -29.04
C ILE A 132 13.01 12.02 -28.95
N MET A 133 12.96 11.06 -29.88
CA MET A 133 11.94 10.00 -29.91
C MET A 133 11.96 9.17 -28.61
N SER A 134 13.15 8.71 -28.22
CA SER A 134 13.32 7.88 -27.00
C SER A 134 12.98 8.66 -25.73
N THR A 135 13.44 9.92 -25.65
CA THR A 135 13.19 10.81 -24.50
C THR A 135 11.71 11.11 -24.36
N THR A 136 11.03 11.46 -25.44
CA THR A 136 9.59 11.78 -25.43
C THR A 136 8.78 10.58 -24.93
N ASN A 137 9.12 9.38 -25.40
CA ASN A 137 8.49 8.16 -24.94
C ASN A 137 8.73 7.90 -23.44
N TYR A 138 9.96 8.08 -22.95
CA TYR A 138 10.23 7.99 -21.51
C TYR A 138 9.53 9.05 -20.70
N GLN A 139 9.41 10.28 -21.20
CA GLN A 139 8.70 11.36 -20.52
C GLN A 139 7.24 11.02 -20.27
N VAL A 140 6.53 10.62 -21.32
CA VAL A 140 5.11 10.22 -21.23
C VAL A 140 4.94 9.11 -20.19
N ASN A 141 5.80 8.08 -20.25
CA ASN A 141 5.70 6.94 -19.34
C ASN A 141 5.99 7.32 -17.89
N ASN A 142 7.04 8.11 -17.67
CA ASN A 142 7.42 8.59 -16.36
C ASN A 142 6.36 9.53 -15.76
N ASP A 143 5.71 10.37 -16.57
CA ASP A 143 4.65 11.28 -16.12
C ASP A 143 3.38 10.50 -15.72
N LEU A 144 3.01 9.47 -16.48
CA LEU A 144 1.92 8.55 -16.11
C LEU A 144 2.22 7.83 -14.78
N LYS A 145 3.44 7.35 -14.59
CA LYS A 145 3.89 6.78 -13.31
C LYS A 145 3.81 7.79 -12.18
N ALA A 146 4.32 9.01 -12.40
CA ALA A 146 4.27 10.07 -11.41
C ALA A 146 2.83 10.37 -10.98
N ASN A 147 1.90 10.42 -11.93
CA ASN A 147 0.48 10.62 -11.63
C ASN A 147 -0.10 9.47 -10.79
N HIS A 148 0.11 8.20 -11.16
CA HIS A 148 -0.38 7.07 -10.37
C HIS A 148 0.23 7.02 -8.97
N PHE A 149 1.51 7.34 -8.83
CA PHE A 149 2.17 7.42 -7.54
C PHE A 149 1.61 8.55 -6.67
N PHE A 150 1.29 9.70 -7.27
CA PHE A 150 0.61 10.80 -6.59
C PHE A 150 -0.80 10.40 -6.13
N GLN A 151 -1.58 9.74 -6.99
CA GLN A 151 -2.91 9.25 -6.62
C GLN A 151 -2.82 8.23 -5.47
N PHE A 152 -1.86 7.29 -5.54
CA PHE A 152 -1.59 6.37 -4.44
C PHE A 152 -1.38 7.12 -3.12
N LYS A 153 -0.46 8.10 -3.07
CA LYS A 153 -0.19 8.88 -1.85
C LYS A 153 -1.44 9.56 -1.30
N LYS A 154 -2.23 10.18 -2.20
CA LYS A 154 -3.47 10.89 -1.85
C LYS A 154 -4.49 9.95 -1.21
N TYR A 155 -4.80 8.83 -1.87
CA TYR A 155 -5.75 7.86 -1.34
C TYR A 155 -5.23 7.13 -0.11
N PHE A 156 -3.93 6.84 -0.05
CA PHE A 156 -3.32 6.21 1.11
C PHE A 156 -3.49 7.08 2.36
N PHE A 157 -3.29 8.39 2.23
CA PHE A 157 -3.53 9.35 3.31
C PHE A 157 -4.99 9.37 3.77
N TYR A 158 -5.95 9.40 2.84
CA TYR A 158 -7.38 9.30 3.19
C TYR A 158 -7.74 7.97 3.85
N GLY A 159 -7.14 6.87 3.38
CA GLY A 159 -7.30 5.54 3.97
C GLY A 159 -6.77 5.48 5.40
N LEU A 160 -5.62 6.11 5.68
CA LEU A 160 -5.07 6.20 7.04
C LEU A 160 -5.99 6.98 7.99
N ILE A 161 -6.61 8.08 7.53
CA ILE A 161 -7.57 8.83 8.36
C ILE A 161 -8.76 7.93 8.70
N ALA A 162 -9.35 7.24 7.72
CA ALA A 162 -10.47 6.33 7.95
C ALA A 162 -10.09 5.17 8.89
N LEU A 163 -8.89 4.59 8.69
CA LEU A 163 -8.37 3.51 9.53
C LEU A 163 -8.09 3.98 10.95
N PHE A 164 -7.59 5.20 11.14
CA PHE A 164 -7.38 5.79 12.45
C PHE A 164 -8.70 5.95 13.22
N LEU A 165 -9.74 6.48 12.56
CA LEU A 165 -11.08 6.58 13.14
C LEU A 165 -11.66 5.20 13.47
N CYS A 166 -11.44 4.21 12.60
CA CYS A 166 -11.81 2.81 12.85
C CYS A 166 -11.09 2.26 14.10
N GLY A 167 -9.80 2.59 14.28
CA GLY A 167 -9.01 2.24 15.46
C GLY A 167 -9.57 2.81 16.76
N ILE A 168 -10.13 4.02 16.76
CA ILE A 168 -10.79 4.61 17.94
C ILE A 168 -11.99 3.75 18.35
N LEU A 169 -12.85 3.37 17.39
CA LEU A 169 -14.01 2.50 17.67
C LEU A 169 -13.58 1.10 18.14
N PHE A 170 -12.50 0.56 17.58
CA PHE A 170 -11.92 -0.70 18.03
C PHE A 170 -11.46 -0.62 19.50
N ILE A 171 -10.75 0.45 19.88
CA ILE A 171 -10.29 0.63 21.27
C ILE A 171 -11.47 0.73 22.22
N GLN A 172 -12.53 1.46 21.85
CA GLN A 172 -13.76 1.54 22.64
C GLN A 172 -14.41 0.16 22.84
N ASN A 173 -14.48 -0.64 21.77
CA ASN A 173 -14.97 -2.03 21.85
C ASN A 173 -14.10 -2.87 22.80
N LEU A 174 -12.77 -2.73 22.74
CA LEU A 174 -11.86 -3.48 23.60
C LEU A 174 -12.05 -3.12 25.08
N ILE A 175 -12.20 -1.84 25.40
CA ILE A 175 -12.45 -1.36 26.77
C ILE A 175 -13.81 -1.86 27.27
N ALA A 176 -14.87 -1.71 26.47
CA ALA A 176 -16.21 -2.14 26.85
C ALA A 176 -16.28 -3.64 27.15
N ASN A 177 -15.70 -4.46 26.28
CA ASN A 177 -15.67 -5.91 26.47
C ASN A 177 -14.79 -6.35 27.63
N ARG A 178 -13.75 -5.59 28.00
CA ARG A 178 -12.96 -5.89 29.20
C ARG A 178 -13.81 -5.69 30.45
N SER A 179 -14.53 -4.57 30.54
CA SER A 179 -15.43 -4.27 31.67
C SER A 179 -16.50 -5.35 31.83
N GLU A 180 -17.13 -5.79 30.74
CA GLU A 180 -18.17 -6.82 30.78
C GLU A 180 -17.64 -8.17 31.29
N ASN A 181 -16.43 -8.56 30.89
CA ASN A 181 -15.81 -9.81 31.37
C ASN A 181 -15.46 -9.75 32.86
N GLU A 182 -14.98 -8.60 33.34
CA GLU A 182 -14.68 -8.39 34.77
C GLU A 182 -15.96 -8.44 35.63
N GLU A 183 -17.07 -7.87 35.15
CA GLU A 183 -18.38 -7.96 35.83
C GLU A 183 -18.92 -9.39 35.85
N LYS A 184 -18.90 -10.09 34.72
CA LYS A 184 -19.33 -11.50 34.65
C LYS A 184 -18.51 -12.35 35.63
N GLN A 185 -17.20 -12.16 35.68
CA GLN A 185 -16.34 -12.91 36.60
C GLN A 185 -16.69 -12.66 38.08
N LYS A 186 -16.93 -11.40 38.46
CA LYS A 186 -17.38 -11.04 39.82
C LYS A 186 -18.72 -11.69 40.16
N PHE A 187 -19.67 -11.67 39.22
CA PHE A 187 -20.98 -12.31 39.40
C PHE A 187 -20.86 -13.84 39.61
N TYR A 188 -20.05 -14.53 38.79
CA TYR A 188 -19.80 -15.96 38.96
C TYR A 188 -19.15 -16.30 40.31
N ILE A 189 -18.21 -15.47 40.78
CA ILE A 189 -17.59 -15.64 42.10
C ILE A 189 -18.65 -15.50 43.20
N ASN A 190 -19.51 -14.49 43.13
CA ASN A 190 -20.58 -14.27 44.12
C ASN A 190 -21.56 -15.45 44.17
N LEU A 191 -22.04 -15.94 43.01
CA LEU A 191 -22.90 -17.12 42.96
C LEU A 191 -22.23 -18.38 43.55
N LYS A 192 -20.93 -18.55 43.31
CA LYS A 192 -20.17 -19.68 43.86
C LYS A 192 -20.02 -19.57 45.38
N ILE A 193 -19.83 -18.37 45.91
CA ILE A 193 -19.77 -18.13 47.36
C ILE A 193 -21.14 -18.41 48.00
N GLU A 194 -22.22 -17.86 47.45
CA GLU A 194 -23.58 -18.03 47.96
C GLU A 194 -24.02 -19.51 47.96
N SER A 195 -23.76 -20.23 46.87
CA SER A 195 -24.04 -21.68 46.81
C SER A 195 -23.18 -22.50 47.79
N SER A 196 -21.97 -22.04 48.12
CA SER A 196 -21.11 -22.71 49.11
C SER A 196 -21.59 -22.44 50.54
N LEU A 197 -22.05 -21.21 50.83
CA LEU A 197 -22.65 -20.85 52.13
C LEU A 197 -23.93 -21.65 52.39
N ASN A 198 -24.84 -21.72 51.42
CA ASN A 198 -26.08 -22.50 51.56
C ASN A 198 -25.80 -23.99 51.83
N LYS A 199 -24.74 -24.57 51.24
CA LYS A 199 -24.34 -25.95 51.54
C LYS A 199 -23.83 -26.13 52.97
N ILE A 200 -23.08 -25.16 53.49
CA ILE A 200 -22.59 -25.20 54.88
C ILE A 200 -23.77 -25.12 55.86
N ASP A 201 -24.70 -24.19 55.65
CA ASP A 201 -25.87 -24.04 56.52
C ASP A 201 -26.74 -25.30 56.54
N THR A 202 -26.99 -25.93 55.39
CA THR A 202 -27.72 -27.20 55.34
C THR A 202 -26.99 -28.36 56.02
N THR A 203 -25.66 -28.33 56.05
CA THR A 203 -24.85 -29.37 56.70
C THR A 203 -24.83 -29.19 58.22
N ILE A 204 -24.74 -27.95 58.70
CA ILE A 204 -24.79 -27.62 60.13
C ILE A 204 -26.17 -27.96 60.70
N LEU A 205 -27.25 -27.63 60.00
CA LEU A 205 -28.62 -27.98 60.41
C LEU A 205 -28.85 -29.50 60.47
N ALA A 206 -28.27 -30.26 59.54
CA ALA A 206 -28.34 -31.72 59.56
C ALA A 206 -27.55 -32.35 60.73
N ASP A 207 -26.43 -31.74 61.12
CA ASP A 207 -25.62 -32.19 62.27
C ASP A 207 -26.31 -31.88 63.60
N ASP A 208 -26.98 -30.73 63.73
CA ASP A 208 -27.70 -30.31 64.94
C ASP A 208 -28.96 -31.19 65.18
N ASP A 209 -29.71 -31.52 64.11
CA ASP A 209 -30.82 -32.48 64.19
C ASP A 209 -30.34 -33.89 64.62
N SER A 210 -29.14 -34.30 64.22
CA SER A 210 -28.56 -35.60 64.59
C SER A 210 -28.11 -35.67 66.06
N LEU A 211 -27.61 -34.55 66.61
CA LEU A 211 -27.27 -34.40 68.03
C LEU A 211 -28.52 -34.35 68.93
N THR A 212 -29.60 -33.74 68.44
CA THR A 212 -30.87 -33.66 69.19
C THR A 212 -31.59 -35.02 69.28
N LEU A 213 -31.35 -35.92 68.32
CA LEU A 213 -31.88 -37.28 68.31
C LEU A 213 -31.11 -38.25 69.21
N LEU A 214 -29.85 -37.94 69.58
CA LEU A 214 -29.02 -38.72 70.51
C LEU A 214 -29.24 -38.35 71.99
N LEU A 215 -29.95 -37.26 72.28
CA LEU A 215 -30.24 -36.75 73.63
C LEU A 215 -31.67 -37.04 74.12
N LYS A 216 -32.44 -37.87 73.39
CA LYS A 216 -33.75 -38.40 73.80
C LYS A 216 -33.69 -39.89 74.04
#